data_AF-A0A7C5QIW2-F1
#
_entry.id   AF-A0A7C5QIW2-F1
#
_cell.length_a   1.000
_cell.length_b   1.000
_cell.length_c   1.000
_cell.angle_alpha   90.00
_cell.angle_beta   90.00
_cell.angle_gamma   90.00
#
_symmetry.space_group_name_H-M   'P 1'
#
loop_
_entity.id
_entity.type
_entity.pdbx_description
1 polymer ?
#
loop_
_entity_poly.entity_id
_entity_poly.type
_entity_poly.pdbx_seq_one_letter_code
_entity_poly.pdbx_strand_id
1 'polypeptide(L)'
;GHVNELKRQRDQLEPVAKQVMAERHMQIDYKFGTMIEVPRAALTADEIAEYAQFFSFGTNDLTQMTFGISRDDAEGKFLLKYVEQKLLPDNPFQVLDRGGVGKLMKMAVESGRNKRPELEIGICGEHGGEPSSIQFCHQIGLKYVSASPYRVPVARLAAAQAALGEATRDR
;
A
#
# COMPACT_ATOMS: atom_id res chain seq x y z
N GLY A 1 -13.57 -2.78 4.01
CA GLY A 1 -13.18 -2.17 2.72
C GLY A 1 -14.33 -1.57 1.91
N HIS A 2 -15.42 -1.11 2.53
CA HIS A 2 -16.47 -0.30 1.92
C HIS A 2 -16.36 1.15 2.41
N VAL A 3 -16.67 2.12 1.56
CA VAL A 3 -16.64 3.55 1.90
C VAL A 3 -17.40 3.94 3.18
N ASN A 4 -18.52 3.26 3.48
CA ASN A 4 -19.31 3.54 4.69
C ASN A 4 -18.57 3.18 5.98
N GLU A 5 -17.69 2.19 5.95
CA GLU A 5 -16.85 1.85 7.10
C GLU A 5 -15.86 2.98 7.38
N LEU A 6 -15.20 3.50 6.34
CA LEU A 6 -14.26 4.62 6.45
C LEU A 6 -14.97 5.90 6.90
N LYS A 7 -16.10 6.22 6.28
CA LYS A 7 -16.93 7.39 6.65
C LYS A 7 -17.31 7.34 8.12
N ARG A 8 -17.79 6.20 8.61
CA ARG A 8 -18.14 6.04 10.03
C ARG A 8 -16.96 6.30 10.96
N GLN A 9 -15.75 5.83 10.62
CA GLN A 9 -14.56 6.10 11.42
C GLN A 9 -14.20 7.59 11.42
N ARG A 10 -14.33 8.26 10.28
CA ARG A 10 -14.12 9.71 10.18
C ARG A 10 -15.11 10.49 11.05
N ASP A 11 -16.39 10.14 10.98
CA ASP A 11 -17.47 10.76 11.76
C ASP A 11 -17.26 10.58 13.29
N GLN A 12 -16.56 9.53 13.70
CA GLN A 12 -16.16 9.31 15.10
C GLN A 12 -14.90 10.08 15.50
N LEU A 13 -13.91 10.18 14.60
CA LEU A 13 -12.63 10.82 14.87
C LEU A 13 -12.72 12.35 14.91
N GLU A 14 -13.36 12.97 13.92
CA GLU A 14 -13.35 14.44 13.77
C GLU A 14 -13.90 15.21 14.99
N PRO A 15 -15.02 14.79 15.62
CA PRO A 15 -15.54 15.48 16.80
C PRO A 15 -14.54 15.44 17.97
N VAL A 16 -13.90 14.29 18.19
CA VAL A 16 -12.90 14.11 19.26
C VAL A 16 -11.66 14.95 18.99
N ALA A 17 -11.17 14.96 17.75
CA ALA A 17 -10.03 15.80 17.36
C ALA A 17 -10.32 17.29 17.62
N LYS A 18 -11.48 17.78 17.20
CA LYS A 18 -11.92 19.16 17.42
C LYS A 18 -12.08 19.49 18.90
N GLN A 19 -12.65 18.58 19.68
CA GLN A 19 -12.81 18.74 21.12
C GLN A 19 -11.45 18.89 21.81
N VAL A 20 -10.51 17.98 21.56
CA VAL A 20 -9.17 18.01 22.18
C VAL A 20 -8.41 19.27 21.76
N MET A 21 -8.49 19.68 20.50
CA MET A 21 -7.88 20.93 20.02
C MET A 21 -8.43 22.16 20.73
N ALA A 22 -9.76 22.21 20.95
CA ALA A 22 -10.42 23.29 21.67
C ALA A 22 -10.01 23.32 23.16
N GLU A 23 -10.02 22.16 23.84
CA GLU A 23 -9.62 22.02 25.24
C GLU A 23 -8.15 22.41 25.48
N ARG A 24 -7.29 22.19 24.49
CA ARG A 24 -5.86 22.51 24.55
C ARG A 24 -5.51 23.87 23.96
N HIS A 25 -6.51 24.62 23.48
CA HIS A 25 -6.33 25.92 22.82
C HIS A 25 -5.27 25.89 21.71
N MET A 26 -5.24 24.82 20.91
CA MET A 26 -4.28 24.63 19.81
C MET A 26 -4.99 24.16 18.54
N GLN A 27 -4.43 24.51 17.39
CA GLN A 27 -4.84 23.97 16.09
C GLN A 27 -3.70 23.13 15.54
N ILE A 28 -4.01 21.89 15.15
CA ILE A 28 -3.04 20.96 14.57
C ILE A 28 -3.61 20.46 13.25
N ASP A 29 -2.88 20.69 12.17
CA ASP A 29 -3.21 20.09 10.89
C ASP A 29 -2.92 18.59 10.94
N TYR A 30 -3.91 17.80 10.53
CA TYR A 30 -3.76 16.35 10.39
C TYR A 30 -4.38 15.88 9.08
N LYS A 31 -3.95 14.70 8.64
CA LYS A 31 -4.54 13.99 7.52
C LYS A 31 -5.29 12.76 8.02
N PHE A 32 -6.47 12.53 7.47
CA PHE A 32 -7.21 11.30 7.65
C PHE A 32 -7.09 10.44 6.39
N GLY A 33 -6.78 9.16 6.54
CA GLY A 33 -6.56 8.25 5.42
C GLY A 33 -6.85 6.82 5.83
N THR A 34 -6.48 5.88 4.97
CA THR A 34 -6.82 4.47 5.21
C THR A 34 -5.80 3.51 4.63
N MET A 35 -5.80 2.29 5.14
CA MET A 35 -5.08 1.18 4.52
C MET A 35 -5.88 0.62 3.34
N ILE A 36 -5.19 0.36 2.24
CA ILE A 36 -5.73 -0.39 1.11
C ILE A 36 -5.16 -1.81 1.17
N GLU A 37 -5.85 -2.67 1.89
CA GLU A 37 -5.40 -4.02 2.23
C GLU A 37 -6.46 -5.10 1.98
N VAL A 38 -7.64 -4.70 1.51
CA VAL A 38 -8.73 -5.59 1.10
C VAL A 38 -9.01 -5.38 -0.38
N PRO A 39 -9.15 -6.44 -1.20
CA PRO A 39 -9.35 -6.31 -2.65
C PRO A 39 -10.54 -5.40 -3.01
N ARG A 40 -11.65 -5.46 -2.27
CA ARG A 40 -12.80 -4.57 -2.48
C ARG A 40 -12.44 -3.08 -2.38
N ALA A 41 -11.57 -2.70 -1.44
CA ALA A 41 -11.16 -1.31 -1.27
C ALA A 41 -10.32 -0.84 -2.47
N ALA A 42 -9.49 -1.72 -3.04
CA ALA A 42 -8.75 -1.42 -4.26
C ALA A 42 -9.67 -1.26 -5.49
N LEU A 43 -10.69 -2.13 -5.61
CA LEU A 43 -11.68 -2.10 -6.70
C LEU A 43 -12.60 -0.87 -6.65
N THR A 44 -12.80 -0.26 -5.48
CA THR A 44 -13.70 0.90 -5.24
C THR A 44 -12.94 2.10 -4.71
N ALA A 45 -11.67 2.23 -5.09
CA ALA A 45 -10.75 3.20 -4.50
C ALA A 45 -11.13 4.66 -4.76
N ASP A 46 -11.87 4.96 -5.82
CA ASP A 46 -12.49 6.27 -6.06
C ASP A 46 -13.49 6.65 -4.96
N GLU A 47 -14.41 5.76 -4.58
CA GLU A 47 -15.34 6.00 -3.47
C GLU A 47 -14.59 6.24 -2.16
N ILE A 48 -13.55 5.43 -1.89
CA ILE A 48 -12.73 5.56 -0.68
C ILE A 48 -11.98 6.91 -0.66
N ALA A 49 -11.47 7.37 -1.80
CA ALA A 49 -10.72 8.62 -1.94
C ALA A 49 -11.55 9.90 -1.68
N GLU A 50 -12.89 9.80 -1.66
CA GLU A 50 -13.76 10.90 -1.21
C GLU A 50 -13.41 11.34 0.22
N TYR A 51 -13.16 10.35 1.09
CA TYR A 51 -12.97 10.58 2.51
C TYR A 51 -11.51 10.49 2.96
N ALA A 52 -10.67 9.77 2.23
CA ALA A 52 -9.25 9.61 2.54
C ALA A 52 -8.39 10.66 1.82
N GLN A 53 -7.45 11.24 2.55
CA GLN A 53 -6.41 12.14 2.05
C GLN A 53 -5.10 11.40 1.72
N PHE A 54 -4.94 10.17 2.22
CA PHE A 54 -3.85 9.28 1.84
C PHE A 54 -4.29 7.82 1.83
N PHE A 55 -3.62 7.01 1.02
CA PHE A 55 -3.68 5.55 1.04
C PHE A 55 -2.33 4.97 1.47
N SER A 56 -2.38 3.93 2.31
CA SER A 56 -1.23 3.08 2.59
C SER A 56 -1.55 1.65 2.20
N PHE A 57 -0.87 1.08 1.21
CA PHE A 57 -1.07 -0.31 0.85
C PHE A 57 -0.54 -1.24 1.94
N GLY A 58 -1.45 -1.94 2.60
CA GLY A 58 -1.15 -3.07 3.48
C GLY A 58 -0.97 -4.32 2.64
N THR A 59 0.17 -4.43 1.98
CA THR A 59 0.37 -5.48 0.96
C THR A 59 0.44 -6.89 1.52
N ASN A 60 0.77 -7.08 2.79
CA ASN A 60 0.72 -8.39 3.41
C ASN A 60 -0.72 -8.95 3.35
N ASP A 61 -1.69 -8.23 3.90
CA ASP A 61 -3.09 -8.64 3.90
C ASP A 61 -3.71 -8.60 2.50
N LEU A 62 -3.33 -7.62 1.66
CA LEU A 62 -3.77 -7.60 0.28
C LEU A 62 -3.32 -8.86 -0.47
N THR A 63 -2.08 -9.32 -0.26
CA THR A 63 -1.58 -10.58 -0.81
C THR A 63 -2.38 -11.76 -0.26
N GLN A 64 -2.61 -11.84 1.06
CA GLN A 64 -3.39 -12.94 1.67
C GLN A 64 -4.76 -13.07 1.01
N MET A 65 -5.47 -11.96 0.88
CA MET A 65 -6.83 -11.93 0.33
C MET A 65 -6.86 -12.15 -1.18
N THR A 66 -5.83 -11.72 -1.91
CA THR A 66 -5.75 -11.89 -3.37
C THR A 66 -5.41 -13.33 -3.75
N PHE A 67 -4.47 -13.96 -3.04
CA PHE A 67 -4.11 -15.36 -3.25
C PHE A 67 -5.08 -16.34 -2.57
N GLY A 68 -5.87 -15.87 -1.60
CA GLY A 68 -6.72 -16.73 -0.79
C GLY A 68 -5.91 -17.64 0.14
N ILE A 69 -4.76 -17.16 0.62
CA ILE A 69 -3.87 -17.93 1.49
C ILE A 69 -3.58 -17.17 2.79
N SER A 70 -3.69 -17.88 3.91
CA SER A 70 -3.19 -17.42 5.21
C SER A 70 -1.67 -17.54 5.22
N ARG A 71 -0.95 -16.45 5.53
CA ARG A 71 0.51 -16.41 5.55
C ARG A 71 1.07 -17.41 6.58
N ASP A 72 0.51 -17.37 7.79
CA ASP A 72 0.94 -18.21 8.92
C ASP A 72 0.75 -19.70 8.61
N ASP A 73 -0.30 -20.04 7.86
CA ASP A 73 -0.53 -21.42 7.42
C ASP A 73 0.33 -21.82 6.21
N ALA A 74 0.66 -20.88 5.33
CA ALA A 74 1.32 -21.16 4.07
C ALA A 74 2.85 -21.34 4.24
N GLU A 75 3.52 -20.43 4.94
CA GLU A 75 4.99 -20.35 5.01
C GLU A 75 5.63 -21.65 5.52
N GLY A 76 5.03 -22.30 6.51
CA GLY A 76 5.54 -23.55 7.11
C GLY A 76 5.03 -24.85 6.48
N LYS A 77 4.09 -24.79 5.52
CA LYS A 77 3.41 -26.00 5.00
C LYS A 77 3.68 -26.23 3.52
N PHE A 78 3.12 -25.40 2.64
CA PHE A 78 3.10 -25.66 1.20
C PHE A 78 3.83 -24.59 0.37
N LEU A 79 4.02 -23.38 0.90
CA LEU A 79 4.53 -22.27 0.11
C LEU A 79 5.97 -22.50 -0.36
N LEU A 80 6.82 -23.06 0.51
CA LEU A 80 8.17 -23.47 0.15
C LEU A 80 8.17 -24.47 -1.02
N LYS A 81 7.31 -25.49 -0.96
CA LYS A 81 7.17 -26.49 -2.02
C LYS A 81 6.71 -25.86 -3.33
N TYR A 82 5.83 -24.87 -3.28
CA TYR A 82 5.35 -24.17 -4.49
C TYR A 82 6.48 -23.43 -5.19
N VAL A 83 7.38 -22.79 -4.42
CA VAL A 83 8.57 -22.12 -4.96
C VAL A 83 9.59 -23.13 -5.49
N GLU A 84 9.89 -24.19 -4.72
CA GLU A 84 10.82 -25.24 -5.15
C GLU A 84 10.38 -25.96 -6.43
N GLN A 85 9.07 -26.19 -6.57
CA GLN A 85 8.46 -26.79 -7.76
C GLN A 85 8.20 -25.78 -8.88
N LYS A 86 8.56 -24.50 -8.69
CA LYS A 86 8.37 -23.41 -9.65
C LYS A 86 6.90 -23.19 -10.05
N LEU A 87 5.95 -23.57 -9.18
CA LEU A 87 4.55 -23.21 -9.31
C LEU A 87 4.34 -21.72 -9.06
N LEU A 88 5.13 -21.17 -8.13
CA LEU A 88 5.32 -19.73 -7.94
C LEU A 88 6.78 -19.39 -8.21
N PRO A 89 7.07 -18.25 -8.87
CA PRO A 89 8.44 -17.82 -9.10
C PRO A 89 9.15 -17.46 -7.78
N ASP A 90 8.42 -16.82 -6.87
CA ASP A 90 8.91 -16.31 -5.59
C ASP A 90 7.83 -16.47 -4.51
N ASN A 91 8.23 -16.33 -3.24
CA ASN A 91 7.27 -16.19 -2.15
C ASN A 91 6.55 -14.84 -2.26
N PRO A 92 5.21 -14.81 -2.47
CA PRO A 92 4.45 -13.59 -2.72
C PRO A 92 4.33 -12.66 -1.49
N PHE A 93 4.77 -13.11 -0.30
CA PHE A 93 4.88 -12.29 0.92
C PHE A 93 6.26 -11.64 1.09
N GLN A 94 7.23 -12.01 0.25
CA GLN A 94 8.57 -11.42 0.24
C GLN A 94 8.73 -10.53 -0.99
N VAL A 95 8.32 -11.02 -2.16
CA VAL A 95 8.37 -10.32 -3.44
C VAL A 95 6.95 -10.04 -3.90
N LEU A 96 6.63 -8.77 -4.17
CA LEU A 96 5.30 -8.37 -4.59
C LEU A 96 4.89 -9.07 -5.90
N ASP A 97 3.78 -9.79 -5.88
CA ASP A 97 3.14 -10.31 -7.08
C ASP A 97 2.63 -9.17 -7.97
N ARG A 98 3.38 -8.83 -9.02
CA ARG A 98 3.00 -7.78 -9.97
C ARG A 98 1.80 -8.17 -10.84
N GLY A 99 1.56 -9.46 -11.05
CA GLY A 99 0.56 -9.99 -11.99
C GLY A 99 -0.86 -10.05 -11.44
N GLY A 100 -1.02 -10.15 -10.12
CA GLY A 100 -2.29 -10.14 -9.40
C GLY A 100 -2.37 -8.95 -8.42
N VAL A 101 -1.65 -9.01 -7.31
CA VAL A 101 -1.69 -7.96 -6.26
C VAL A 101 -1.33 -6.58 -6.81
N GLY A 102 -0.29 -6.52 -7.65
CA GLY A 102 0.15 -5.29 -8.31
C GLY A 102 -0.91 -4.69 -9.23
N LYS A 103 -1.78 -5.49 -9.85
CA LYS A 103 -2.90 -4.97 -10.65
C LYS A 103 -3.94 -4.28 -9.77
N LEU A 104 -4.25 -4.84 -8.59
CA LEU A 104 -5.13 -4.18 -7.62
C LEU A 104 -4.52 -2.86 -7.14
N MET A 105 -3.21 -2.85 -6.85
CA MET A 105 -2.52 -1.62 -6.46
C MET A 105 -2.59 -0.55 -7.56
N LYS A 106 -2.27 -0.92 -8.80
CA LYS A 106 -2.32 0.01 -9.94
C LYS A 106 -3.72 0.59 -10.14
N MET A 107 -4.75 -0.26 -10.12
CA MET A 107 -6.15 0.17 -10.24
C MET A 107 -6.54 1.15 -9.14
N ALA A 108 -6.15 0.87 -7.89
CA ALA A 108 -6.44 1.73 -6.76
C ALA A 108 -5.72 3.09 -6.84
N VAL A 109 -4.48 3.11 -7.34
CA VAL A 109 -3.73 4.35 -7.56
C VAL A 109 -4.42 5.22 -8.61
N GLU A 110 -4.74 4.64 -9.77
CA GLU A 110 -5.38 5.36 -10.88
C GLU A 110 -6.76 5.87 -10.46
N SER A 111 -7.61 5.00 -9.92
CA SER A 111 -8.97 5.33 -9.50
C SER A 111 -8.98 6.35 -8.36
N GLY A 112 -8.13 6.17 -7.34
CA GLY A 112 -8.04 7.09 -6.21
C GLY A 112 -7.58 8.49 -6.63
N ARG A 113 -6.58 8.58 -7.52
CA ARG A 113 -6.08 9.87 -8.02
C ARG A 113 -7.03 10.56 -8.99
N ASN A 114 -7.78 9.79 -9.79
CA ASN A 114 -8.84 10.34 -10.63
C ASN A 114 -9.90 11.06 -9.77
N LYS A 115 -10.18 10.55 -8.57
CA LYS A 115 -11.09 11.21 -7.63
C LYS A 115 -10.44 12.35 -6.85
N ARG A 116 -9.20 12.16 -6.38
CA ARG A 116 -8.43 13.13 -5.61
C ARG A 116 -7.01 13.23 -6.18
N PRO A 117 -6.71 14.20 -7.07
CA PRO A 117 -5.41 14.31 -7.72
C PRO A 117 -4.22 14.42 -6.74
N GLU A 118 -4.43 15.11 -5.62
CA GLU A 118 -3.43 15.29 -4.55
C GLU A 118 -3.39 14.12 -3.54
N LEU A 119 -4.01 12.98 -3.85
CA LEU A 119 -4.01 11.81 -2.97
C LEU A 119 -2.59 11.27 -2.80
N GLU A 120 -2.10 11.31 -1.56
CA GLU A 120 -0.83 10.69 -1.19
C GLU A 120 -1.00 9.18 -1.11
N ILE A 121 -0.12 8.43 -1.76
CA ILE A 121 -0.22 6.97 -1.78
C ILE A 121 1.16 6.41 -1.49
N GLY A 122 1.24 5.52 -0.51
CA GLY A 122 2.44 4.75 -0.23
C GLY A 122 2.12 3.29 0.09
N ILE A 123 3.16 2.58 0.49
CA ILE A 123 3.12 1.16 0.86
C ILE A 123 3.80 0.96 2.20
N CYS A 124 3.27 0.04 3.00
CA CYS A 124 3.91 -0.44 4.22
C CYS A 124 4.10 -1.96 4.18
N GLY A 125 4.97 -2.46 5.06
CA GLY A 125 5.21 -3.90 5.25
C GLY A 125 6.48 -4.39 4.57
N GLU A 126 6.56 -5.72 4.40
CA GLU A 126 7.77 -6.41 3.95
C GLU A 126 8.21 -5.95 2.55
N HIS A 127 7.26 -5.83 1.63
CA HIS A 127 7.48 -5.37 0.25
C HIS A 127 8.03 -3.94 0.17
N GLY A 128 7.77 -3.10 1.18
CA GLY A 128 8.31 -1.74 1.26
C GLY A 128 9.84 -1.69 1.40
N GLY A 129 10.48 -2.81 1.72
CA GLY A 129 11.93 -2.96 1.80
C GLY A 129 12.55 -3.89 0.76
N GLU A 130 11.76 -4.42 -0.19
CA GLU A 130 12.23 -5.34 -1.22
C GLU A 130 12.48 -4.57 -2.54
N PRO A 131 13.71 -4.59 -3.11
CA PRO A 131 14.08 -3.73 -4.24
C PRO A 131 13.17 -3.81 -5.47
N SER A 132 12.75 -5.01 -5.88
CA SER A 132 11.90 -5.19 -7.05
C SER A 132 10.48 -4.64 -6.80
N SER A 133 9.97 -4.79 -5.58
CA SER A 133 8.67 -4.27 -5.15
C SER A 133 8.68 -2.74 -5.11
N ILE A 134 9.78 -2.16 -4.59
CA ILE A 134 9.98 -0.70 -4.59
C ILE A 134 10.03 -0.15 -6.02
N GLN A 135 10.74 -0.84 -6.93
CA GLN A 135 10.75 -0.45 -8.34
C GLN A 135 9.34 -0.46 -8.95
N PHE A 136 8.52 -1.46 -8.64
CA PHE A 136 7.14 -1.49 -9.11
C PHE A 136 6.31 -0.35 -8.49
N CYS A 137 6.46 -0.08 -7.19
CA CYS A 137 5.80 1.04 -6.52
C CYS A 137 6.14 2.37 -7.18
N HIS A 138 7.41 2.57 -7.57
CA HIS A 138 7.85 3.74 -8.35
C HIS A 138 7.15 3.80 -9.71
N GLN A 139 7.10 2.68 -10.45
CA GLN A 139 6.46 2.61 -11.79
C GLN A 139 4.97 2.93 -11.76
N ILE A 140 4.25 2.55 -10.70
CA ILE A 140 2.83 2.91 -10.55
C ILE A 140 2.64 4.26 -9.84
N GLY A 141 3.73 4.98 -9.54
CA GLY A 141 3.71 6.34 -9.06
C GLY A 141 3.40 6.52 -7.58
N LEU A 142 3.71 5.56 -6.71
CA LEU A 142 3.63 5.79 -5.25
C LEU A 142 4.57 6.94 -4.83
N LYS A 143 4.16 7.69 -3.80
CA LYS A 143 4.93 8.81 -3.24
C LYS A 143 5.98 8.37 -2.23
N TYR A 144 5.75 7.26 -1.52
CA TYR A 144 6.69 6.76 -0.53
C TYR A 144 6.60 5.24 -0.36
N VAL A 145 7.67 4.67 0.19
CA VAL A 145 7.70 3.31 0.72
C VAL A 145 8.06 3.37 2.20
N SER A 146 7.45 2.52 3.02
CA SER A 146 7.72 2.41 4.45
C SER A 146 8.23 1.01 4.77
N ALA A 147 9.45 0.93 5.30
CA ALA A 147 10.13 -0.32 5.61
C ALA A 147 10.60 -0.35 7.08
N SER A 148 10.96 -1.54 7.57
CA SER A 148 11.59 -1.68 8.88
C SER A 148 12.91 -0.90 8.95
N PRO A 149 13.32 -0.40 10.13
CA PRO A 149 14.45 0.52 10.27
C PRO A 149 15.74 0.06 9.57
N TYR A 150 16.09 -1.22 9.71
CA TYR A 150 17.29 -1.79 9.10
C TYR A 150 17.22 -1.93 7.58
N ARG A 151 16.02 -1.94 6.99
CA ARG A 151 15.82 -1.98 5.54
C ARG A 151 15.73 -0.59 4.90
N VAL A 152 15.68 0.49 5.69
CA VAL A 152 15.66 1.87 5.17
C VAL A 152 16.83 2.17 4.21
N PRO A 153 18.10 1.80 4.49
CA PRO A 153 19.20 2.03 3.56
C PRO A 153 19.01 1.29 2.22
N VAL A 154 18.54 0.04 2.26
CA VAL A 154 18.24 -0.75 1.06
C VAL A 154 17.11 -0.11 0.26
N ALA A 155 16.04 0.32 0.93
CA ALA A 155 14.90 0.95 0.29
C ALA A 155 15.29 2.26 -0.42
N ARG A 156 16.15 3.08 0.21
CA ARG A 156 16.68 4.31 -0.40
C ARG A 156 17.50 4.02 -1.66
N LEU A 157 18.38 3.01 -1.62
CA LEU A 157 19.19 2.63 -2.77
C LEU A 157 18.31 2.10 -3.92
N ALA A 158 17.34 1.23 -3.60
CA ALA A 158 16.42 0.67 -4.59
C ALA A 158 15.55 1.76 -5.24
N ALA A 159 15.04 2.72 -4.45
CA ALA A 159 14.28 3.86 -4.98
C ALA A 159 15.13 4.74 -5.91
N ALA A 160 16.39 5.00 -5.56
CA ALA A 160 17.31 5.74 -6.42
C ALA A 160 17.59 4.99 -7.74
N GLN A 161 17.82 3.68 -7.68
CA GLN A 161 18.01 2.84 -8.86
C GLN A 161 16.76 2.80 -9.74
N ALA A 162 15.57 2.75 -9.16
CA ALA A 162 14.31 2.79 -9.89
C ALA A 162 14.15 4.11 -10.67
N ALA A 163 14.42 5.25 -10.04
CA ALA A 163 14.37 6.56 -10.68
C ALA A 163 15.42 6.72 -11.80
N LEU A 164 16.65 6.23 -11.59
CA LEU A 164 17.71 6.28 -12.60
C LEU A 164 17.46 5.36 -13.80
N GLY A 165 16.88 4.17 -13.56
CA GLY A 165 16.55 3.20 -14.59
C GLY A 165 15.39 3.64 -15.50
N GLU A 166 14.52 4.51 -15.01
CA GLU A 166 13.50 5.20 -15.83
C GLU A 166 14.13 6.28 -16.71
N ALA A 167 15.00 7.13 -16.14
CA ALA A 167 15.68 8.20 -16.87
C ALA A 167 16.58 7.73 -18.01
N THR A 168 17.07 6.49 -17.96
CA THR A 168 17.84 5.88 -19.06
C THR A 168 16.98 5.25 -20.15
N ARG A 169 15.68 5.01 -19.90
CA ARG A 169 14.72 4.51 -20.92
C ARG A 169 14.04 5.62 -21.71
N ASP A 170 13.93 6.81 -21.12
CA ASP A 170 13.33 8.01 -21.77
C ASP A 170 14.33 8.82 -22.62
N ARG A 171 15.57 8.33 -22.77
CA ARG A 171 16.61 8.88 -23.66
C ARG A 171 16.83 7.96 -24.85
#